data_AF-A0A7Y9ZDK8-F1
#
_entry.id   AF-A0A7Y9ZDK8-F1
#
_cell.length_a   1.000
_cell.length_b   1.000
_cell.length_c   1.000
_cell.angle_alpha   90.00
_cell.angle_beta   90.00
_cell.angle_gamma   90.00
#
_symmetry.space_group_name_H-M   'P 1'
#
loop_
_entity.id
_entity.type
_entity.pdbx_description
1 polymer ?
#
loop_
_entity_poly.entity_id
_entity_poly.type
_entity_poly.pdbx_seq_one_letter_code
_entity_poly.pdbx_strand_id
1 'polypeptide(L)'
;MTGGDGVRAAAQAGRPPWPDGRCPPWCTREHAADDHPEDRYHQSEPALLPVVAGPADTVPVTASLRPLTLVVRAGRHDADDRTWLVVEATEAARPRMVLTVEGARALAEALLAQLDAVGVDG
;
A
#
# COMPACT_ATOMS: atom_id res chain seq x y z
N MET A 1 -16.72 -13.04 -30.00
CA MET A 1 -17.48 -13.40 -28.78
C MET A 1 -16.45 -13.71 -27.71
N THR A 2 -15.74 -12.69 -27.20
CA THR A 2 -16.02 -11.96 -25.95
C THR A 2 -16.14 -12.85 -24.71
N GLY A 3 -15.15 -12.71 -23.83
CA GLY A 3 -15.38 -12.50 -22.41
C GLY A 3 -15.46 -13.75 -21.54
N GLY A 4 -14.49 -13.86 -20.64
CA GLY A 4 -14.54 -14.75 -19.49
C GLY A 4 -13.58 -14.22 -18.44
N ASP A 5 -14.00 -13.15 -17.77
CA ASP A 5 -13.31 -12.48 -16.68
C ASP A 5 -12.87 -13.47 -15.60
N GLY A 6 -11.58 -13.79 -15.57
CA GLY A 6 -10.93 -14.51 -14.48
C GLY A 6 -10.58 -13.57 -13.33
N VAL A 7 -11.56 -12.86 -12.78
CA VAL A 7 -11.36 -11.94 -11.66
C VAL A 7 -11.95 -12.53 -10.37
N ARG A 8 -11.03 -12.83 -9.44
CA ARG A 8 -11.17 -12.90 -7.97
C ARG A 8 -11.97 -14.05 -7.36
N ALA A 9 -11.23 -15.10 -6.96
CA ALA A 9 -11.53 -15.78 -5.71
C ALA A 9 -10.93 -14.97 -4.56
N ALA A 10 -11.74 -14.18 -3.86
CA ALA A 10 -11.35 -13.62 -2.58
C ALA A 10 -11.15 -14.77 -1.58
N ALA A 11 -9.92 -14.94 -1.07
CA ALA A 11 -9.66 -15.87 0.02
C ALA A 11 -10.54 -15.51 1.22
N GLN A 12 -11.37 -16.45 1.65
CA GLN A 12 -12.29 -16.26 2.77
C GLN A 12 -11.49 -16.09 4.06
N ALA A 13 -11.70 -14.94 4.69
CA ALA A 13 -11.15 -14.56 5.97
C ALA A 13 -11.55 -15.55 7.07
N GLY A 14 -10.62 -16.43 7.46
CA GLY A 14 -10.68 -17.11 8.74
C GLY A 14 -10.55 -16.08 9.87
N ARG A 15 -11.25 -16.29 11.00
CA ARG A 15 -10.96 -15.54 12.23
C ARG A 15 -9.49 -15.80 12.58
N PRO A 16 -8.66 -14.78 12.80
CA PRO A 16 -7.28 -14.99 13.21
C PRO A 16 -7.30 -15.70 14.58
N PRO A 17 -6.30 -16.53 14.89
CA PRO A 17 -6.30 -17.32 16.11
C PRO A 17 -6.13 -16.49 17.40
N TRP A 18 -5.97 -15.16 17.29
CA TRP A 18 -5.71 -14.28 18.43
C TRP A 18 -7.00 -13.64 18.96
N PRO A 19 -7.00 -13.15 20.20
CA PRO A 19 -8.23 -12.97 20.97
C PRO A 19 -9.19 -11.89 20.43
N ASP A 20 -8.67 -10.85 19.76
CA ASP A 20 -9.36 -9.54 19.74
C ASP A 20 -9.86 -9.04 18.37
N GLY A 21 -9.53 -9.71 17.26
CA GLY A 21 -9.79 -9.14 15.92
C GLY A 21 -10.58 -10.04 14.98
N ARG A 22 -11.56 -9.48 14.26
CA ARG A 22 -11.98 -10.07 12.97
C ARG A 22 -10.93 -9.72 11.92
N CYS A 23 -10.46 -10.72 11.18
CA CYS A 23 -9.59 -10.49 10.03
C CYS A 23 -10.33 -9.57 9.04
N PRO A 24 -9.77 -8.40 8.69
CA PRO A 24 -10.44 -7.50 7.76
C PRO A 24 -10.44 -8.10 6.35
N PRO A 25 -11.45 -7.81 5.52
CA PRO A 25 -11.64 -8.45 4.22
C PRO A 25 -10.52 -8.16 3.20
N TRP A 26 -9.69 -7.15 3.45
CA TRP A 26 -8.55 -6.79 2.61
C TRP A 26 -7.25 -7.52 3.00
N CYS A 27 -7.22 -8.23 4.13
CA CYS A 27 -6.02 -8.90 4.60
C CYS A 27 -5.76 -10.17 3.79
N THR A 28 -4.52 -10.34 3.31
CA THR A 28 -4.06 -11.54 2.60
C THR A 28 -2.97 -12.31 3.36
N ARG A 29 -2.50 -11.77 4.49
CA ARG A 29 -1.51 -12.42 5.37
C ARG A 29 -2.09 -13.68 6.03
N GLU A 30 -1.28 -14.74 6.10
CA GLU A 30 -1.52 -15.86 7.02
C GLU A 30 -1.26 -15.45 8.47
N HIS A 31 -2.06 -16.01 9.39
CA HIS A 31 -1.91 -15.77 10.83
C HIS A 31 -1.74 -17.11 11.54
N ALA A 32 -0.72 -17.24 12.39
CA ALA A 32 -0.47 -18.42 13.19
C ALA A 32 -0.77 -18.15 14.67
N ALA A 33 -1.25 -19.16 15.42
CA ALA A 33 -1.65 -18.97 16.83
C ALA A 33 -0.48 -18.57 17.75
N ASP A 34 0.72 -18.92 17.34
CA ASP A 34 2.00 -18.68 18.02
C ASP A 34 2.76 -17.47 17.47
N ASP A 35 2.16 -16.67 16.59
CA ASP A 35 2.77 -15.41 16.13
C ASP A 35 3.14 -14.53 17.33
N HIS A 36 4.39 -14.07 17.31
CA HIS A 36 4.95 -13.20 18.34
C HIS A 36 4.12 -11.91 18.41
N PRO A 37 3.88 -11.31 19.60
CA PRO A 37 3.00 -10.15 19.74
C PRO A 37 3.27 -8.97 18.80
N GLU A 38 4.50 -8.76 18.34
CA GLU A 38 4.85 -7.69 17.38
C GLU A 38 4.56 -8.04 15.91
N ASP A 39 4.48 -9.33 15.60
CA ASP A 39 4.08 -9.84 14.29
C ASP A 39 2.57 -9.93 14.15
N ARG A 40 1.87 -9.46 15.19
CA ARG A 40 0.43 -9.54 15.27
C ARG A 40 -0.27 -8.45 14.47
N TYR A 41 -0.22 -8.55 13.15
CA TYR A 41 -0.86 -7.57 12.27
C TYR A 41 -1.47 -8.15 10.99
N HIS A 42 -2.46 -7.45 10.49
CA HIS A 42 -3.08 -7.65 9.19
C HIS A 42 -2.31 -6.88 8.13
N GLN A 43 -2.23 -7.44 6.92
CA GLN A 43 -1.57 -6.81 5.78
C GLN A 43 -2.31 -7.16 4.48
N SER A 44 -2.49 -6.17 3.60
CA SER A 44 -3.01 -6.42 2.25
C SER A 44 -1.91 -6.93 1.34
N GLU A 45 -2.32 -7.48 0.19
CA GLU A 45 -1.40 -7.71 -0.91
C GLU A 45 -0.69 -6.39 -1.29
N PRO A 46 0.64 -6.38 -1.47
CA PRO A 46 1.35 -5.20 -1.92
C PRO A 46 1.08 -4.90 -3.39
N ALA A 47 0.77 -3.64 -3.71
CA ALA A 47 0.87 -3.14 -5.08
C ALA A 47 2.32 -2.73 -5.37
N LEU A 48 2.87 -3.21 -6.48
CA LEU A 48 4.22 -2.86 -6.96
C LEU A 48 4.10 -1.89 -8.14
N LEU A 49 4.69 -0.70 -8.00
CA LEU A 49 4.57 0.38 -8.97
C LEU A 49 5.97 0.80 -9.45
N PRO A 50 6.36 0.50 -10.70
CA PRO A 50 7.58 1.04 -11.27
C PRO A 50 7.40 2.54 -11.51
N VAL A 51 8.32 3.36 -10.98
CA VAL A 51 8.29 4.82 -11.10
C VAL A 51 9.69 5.39 -11.35
N VAL A 52 9.74 6.66 -11.73
CA VAL A 52 10.97 7.45 -11.80
C VAL A 52 10.85 8.58 -10.77
N ALA A 53 11.63 8.51 -9.69
CA ALA A 53 11.57 9.49 -8.61
C ALA A 53 12.97 9.78 -8.04
N GLY A 54 13.08 10.81 -7.22
CA GLY A 54 14.33 11.23 -6.62
C GLY A 54 14.10 12.42 -5.68
N PRO A 55 15.17 12.91 -5.03
CA PRO A 55 15.08 14.02 -4.09
C PRO A 55 14.69 15.36 -4.76
N ALA A 56 14.78 15.46 -6.10
CA ALA A 56 14.51 16.69 -6.85
C ALA A 56 15.36 17.89 -6.39
N ASP A 57 16.57 17.61 -5.90
CA ASP A 57 17.52 18.59 -5.33
C ASP A 57 18.56 19.10 -6.34
N THR A 58 18.51 18.62 -7.58
CA THR A 58 19.42 18.97 -8.67
C THR A 58 18.66 19.66 -9.80
N VAL A 59 19.30 20.58 -10.54
CA VAL A 59 18.73 21.24 -11.73
C VAL A 59 19.53 20.81 -12.99
N PRO A 60 18.87 20.24 -14.03
CA PRO A 60 17.44 19.95 -14.11
C PRO A 60 17.02 18.82 -13.15
N VAL A 61 15.77 18.85 -12.67
CA VAL A 61 15.22 17.86 -11.71
C VAL A 61 15.47 16.42 -12.17
N THR A 62 15.36 16.19 -13.47
CA THR A 62 15.59 14.89 -14.12
C THR A 62 16.97 14.29 -13.82
N ALA A 63 17.99 15.10 -13.54
CA ALA A 63 19.34 14.63 -13.20
C ALA A 63 19.40 13.90 -11.85
N SER A 64 18.46 14.18 -10.93
CA SER A 64 18.36 13.54 -9.62
C SER A 64 17.42 12.32 -9.60
N LEU A 65 16.62 12.11 -10.65
CA LEU A 65 15.64 11.04 -10.69
C LEU A 65 16.29 9.70 -11.03
N ARG A 66 15.78 8.62 -10.45
CA ARG A 66 16.22 7.24 -10.68
C ARG A 66 14.99 6.34 -10.84
N PRO A 67 15.08 5.25 -11.64
CA PRO A 67 14.09 4.19 -11.62
C PRO A 67 14.04 3.54 -10.23
N LEU A 68 12.83 3.31 -9.74
CA LEU A 68 12.59 2.63 -8.48
C LEU A 68 11.21 1.99 -8.45
N THR A 69 11.03 1.00 -7.58
CA THR A 69 9.78 0.28 -7.41
C THR A 69 9.15 0.69 -6.09
N LEU A 70 7.99 1.35 -6.14
CA LEU A 70 7.21 1.63 -4.94
C LEU A 70 6.36 0.43 -4.57
N VAL A 71 6.34 0.13 -3.27
CA VAL A 71 5.40 -0.80 -2.63
C VAL A 71 4.34 0.01 -1.93
N VAL A 72 3.07 -0.26 -2.23
CA VAL A 72 1.92 0.30 -1.53
C VAL A 72 1.12 -0.83 -0.88
N ARG A 73 0.91 -0.76 0.42
CA ARG A 73 0.12 -1.77 1.16
C ARG A 73 -0.61 -1.18 2.35
N ALA A 74 -1.74 -1.78 2.69
CA ALA A 74 -2.45 -1.50 3.93
C ALA A 74 -1.96 -2.41 5.05
N GLY A 75 -2.01 -1.92 6.29
CA GLY A 75 -1.82 -2.75 7.46
C GLY A 75 -2.54 -2.23 8.69
N ARG A 76 -2.68 -3.11 9.68
CA ARG A 76 -3.34 -2.83 10.97
C ARG A 76 -2.84 -3.83 12.00
N HIS A 77 -2.33 -3.37 13.13
CA HIS A 77 -1.95 -4.25 14.24
C HIS A 77 -3.21 -4.80 14.93
N ASP A 78 -3.15 -6.00 15.53
CA ASP A 78 -4.31 -6.61 16.20
C ASP A 78 -4.82 -5.79 17.39
N ALA A 79 -3.90 -5.19 18.14
CA ALA A 79 -4.12 -4.29 19.25
C ALA A 79 -4.49 -2.85 18.85
N ASP A 80 -4.66 -2.55 17.54
CA ASP A 80 -5.00 -1.23 17.03
C ASP A 80 -6.25 -1.27 16.13
N ASP A 81 -7.11 -0.26 16.20
CA ASP A 81 -8.26 -0.11 15.31
C ASP A 81 -7.92 0.66 14.03
N ARG A 82 -6.75 1.29 13.97
CA ARG A 82 -6.32 2.13 12.85
C ARG A 82 -5.69 1.32 11.74
N THR A 83 -6.24 1.50 10.54
CA THR A 83 -5.59 1.03 9.31
C THR A 83 -4.65 2.11 8.81
N TRP A 84 -3.43 1.71 8.48
CA TRP A 84 -2.43 2.56 7.85
C TRP A 84 -2.16 2.11 6.42
N LEU A 85 -1.70 3.03 5.58
CA LEU A 85 -1.10 2.74 4.28
C LEU A 85 0.38 3.07 4.34
N VAL A 86 1.21 2.13 3.90
CA VAL A 86 2.65 2.34 3.72
C VAL A 86 2.93 2.51 2.24
N VAL A 87 3.69 3.55 1.91
CA VAL A 87 4.34 3.76 0.61
C VAL A 87 5.84 3.81 0.85
N GLU A 88 6.59 2.89 0.25
CA GLU A 88 8.05 2.83 0.38
C GLU A 88 8.70 2.30 -0.89
N ALA A 89 9.96 2.63 -1.12
CA ALA A 89 10.74 2.04 -2.21
C ALA A 89 11.26 0.66 -1.81
N THR A 90 11.28 -0.30 -2.73
CA THR A 90 11.91 -1.61 -2.49
C THR A 90 13.43 -1.49 -2.31
N GLU A 91 14.02 -0.50 -2.96
CA GLU A 91 15.46 -0.30 -3.07
C GLU A 91 16.07 0.40 -1.85
N ALA A 92 15.25 1.01 -0.98
CA ALA A 92 15.73 1.72 0.21
C ALA A 92 14.71 1.71 1.35
N ALA A 93 15.17 1.43 2.57
CA ALA A 93 14.32 1.43 3.77
C ALA A 93 13.78 2.82 4.16
N ARG A 94 14.35 3.89 3.62
CA ARG A 94 13.90 5.28 3.80
C ARG A 94 14.14 6.10 2.52
N PRO A 95 13.31 7.11 2.25
CA PRO A 95 12.13 7.51 3.03
C PRO A 95 10.96 6.54 2.86
N ARG A 96 10.20 6.33 3.94
CA ARG A 96 8.91 5.64 3.92
C ARG A 96 7.82 6.61 4.34
N MET A 97 6.66 6.54 3.70
CA MET A 97 5.48 7.30 4.07
C MET A 97 4.47 6.36 4.71
N VAL A 98 3.99 6.72 5.90
CA VAL A 98 2.92 6.00 6.60
C VAL A 98 1.76 6.97 6.75
N LEU A 99 0.61 6.62 6.19
CA LEU A 99 -0.58 7.46 6.15
C LEU A 99 -1.72 6.78 6.90
N THR A 100 -2.59 7.56 7.51
CA THR A 100 -3.93 7.08 7.84
C THR A 100 -4.77 6.92 6.57
N VAL A 101 -5.93 6.26 6.66
CA VAL A 101 -6.85 6.13 5.52
C VAL A 101 -7.29 7.51 5.00
N GLU A 102 -7.55 8.46 5.90
CA GLU A 102 -7.95 9.82 5.55
C GLU A 102 -6.81 10.55 4.82
N GLY A 103 -5.58 10.45 5.34
CA GLY A 103 -4.40 11.03 4.70
C GLY A 103 -4.12 10.43 3.32
N ALA A 104 -4.31 9.12 3.17
CA ALA A 104 -4.15 8.46 1.88
C ALA A 104 -5.19 8.89 0.85
N ARG A 105 -6.45 9.09 1.26
CA ARG A 105 -7.51 9.63 0.39
C ARG A 105 -7.19 11.05 -0.06
N ALA A 106 -6.83 11.92 0.88
CA ALA A 106 -6.46 13.30 0.56
C ALA A 106 -5.25 13.37 -0.39
N LEU A 107 -4.24 12.50 -0.19
CA LEU A 107 -3.11 12.39 -1.11
C LEU A 107 -3.55 11.93 -2.50
N ALA A 108 -4.41 10.92 -2.59
CA ALA A 108 -4.91 10.43 -3.88
C ALA A 108 -5.70 11.52 -4.64
N GLU A 109 -6.57 12.25 -3.95
CA GLU A 109 -7.30 13.39 -4.53
C GLU A 109 -6.35 14.48 -5.03
N ALA A 110 -5.32 14.82 -4.24
CA ALA A 110 -4.33 15.81 -4.64
C ALA A 110 -3.51 15.36 -5.86
N LEU A 111 -3.13 14.08 -5.94
CA LEU A 111 -2.41 13.52 -7.09
C LEU A 111 -3.27 13.56 -8.35
N LEU A 112 -4.54 13.16 -8.28
CA LEU A 112 -5.47 13.23 -9.40
C LEU A 112 -5.65 14.67 -9.90
N ALA A 113 -5.84 15.62 -8.98
CA ALA A 113 -5.94 17.03 -9.34
C ALA A 113 -4.68 17.57 -10.04
N GLN A 114 -3.48 17.12 -9.64
CA GLN A 114 -2.24 17.48 -10.34
C GLN A 114 -2.16 16.86 -11.74
N LEU A 115 -2.59 15.61 -11.91
CA LEU A 115 -2.62 14.93 -13.20
C LEU A 115 -3.56 15.63 -14.19
N ASP A 116 -4.76 16.01 -13.73
CA ASP A 116 -5.72 16.78 -14.51
C ASP A 116 -5.12 18.14 -14.94
N ALA A 117 -4.39 18.81 -14.03
CA ALA A 117 -3.79 20.11 -14.31
C ALA A 117 -2.65 20.06 -15.33
N VAL A 118 -1.90 18.95 -15.41
CA VAL A 118 -0.80 18.79 -16.39
C VAL A 118 -1.26 18.24 -17.75
N GLY A 119 -2.57 17.96 -17.91
CA GLY A 119 -3.17 17.60 -19.18
C GLY A 119 -2.72 16.24 -19.73
N VAL A 120 -2.44 15.28 -18.86
CA VAL A 120 -2.22 13.89 -19.30
C VAL A 120 -3.60 13.28 -19.55
N ASP A 121 -4.20 13.61 -20.69
CA ASP A 121 -5.30 12.80 -21.22
C ASP A 121 -4.75 11.39 -21.45
N GLY A 122 -5.37 10.40 -20.79
CA GLY A 122 -4.94 9.00 -20.78
C GLY A 122 -4.97 8.30 -22.14
#